data_AF-A0A383BBZ4-F1
#
_entry.id   AF-A0A383BBZ4-F1
#
_cell.length_a   1.000
_cell.length_b   1.000
_cell.length_c   1.000
_cell.angle_alpha   90.00
_cell.angle_beta   90.00
_cell.angle_gamma   90.00
#
_symmetry.space_group_name_H-M   'P 1'
#
loop_
_entity.id
_entity.type
_entity.pdbx_description
1 polymer ?
#
loop_
_entity_poly.entity_id
_entity_poly.type
_entity_poly.pdbx_seq_one_letter_code
_entity_poly.pdbx_strand_id
1 'polypeptide(L)'
;MLRQRHCQQYEKDSIICINGEHYLNFSSNDYLGMRQHEGVLQSWVEGLAQFGGGSGASPLVTGHTQAHLALEAYIADGLNREAALLFNSGFAANQALCMALFPHMSHPNKSAR
;
A
#
# COMPACT_ATOMS: atom_id res chain seq x y z
N MET A 1 -15.13 -19.31 13.85
CA MET A 1 -14.67 -18.45 12.74
C MET A 1 -13.42 -19.12 12.14
N LEU A 2 -13.45 -19.59 10.89
CA LEU A 2 -12.45 -20.50 10.28
C LEU A 2 -11.21 -19.81 9.67
N ARG A 3 -10.90 -18.57 10.06
CA ARG A 3 -9.74 -17.87 9.50
C ARG A 3 -8.49 -18.25 10.27
N GLN A 4 -7.57 -18.92 9.59
CA GLN A 4 -6.24 -19.23 10.11
C GLN A 4 -5.19 -18.58 9.19
N ARG A 5 -4.14 -18.03 9.80
CA ARG A 5 -2.99 -17.49 9.06
C ARG A 5 -1.91 -18.57 9.03
N HIS A 6 -1.33 -18.78 7.85
CA HIS A 6 -0.16 -19.63 7.70
C HIS A 6 1.08 -18.76 7.59
N CYS A 7 2.13 -19.10 8.33
CA CYS A 7 3.39 -18.38 8.27
C CYS A 7 4.17 -18.86 7.05
N GLN A 8 4.43 -17.95 6.12
CA GLN A 8 5.36 -18.17 5.03
C GLN A 8 6.79 -18.03 5.58
N GLN A 9 7.65 -18.99 5.27
CA GLN A 9 9.05 -18.94 5.68
C GLN A 9 9.89 -18.12 4.70
N TYR A 10 9.70 -18.33 3.40
CA TYR A 10 10.29 -17.50 2.36
C TYR A 10 9.52 -17.65 1.03
N GLU A 11 9.84 -16.79 0.08
CA GLU A 11 9.46 -16.96 -1.32
C GLU A 11 10.56 -16.44 -2.23
N LYS A 12 10.82 -17.19 -3.30
CA LYS A 12 11.81 -16.84 -4.32
C LYS A 12 11.38 -17.47 -5.65
N ASP A 13 11.52 -16.75 -6.75
CA ASP A 13 11.26 -17.28 -8.10
C ASP A 13 9.90 -18.01 -8.22
N SER A 14 8.83 -17.41 -7.71
CA SER A 14 7.47 -17.97 -7.66
C SER A 14 7.31 -19.26 -6.83
N ILE A 15 8.30 -19.66 -6.05
CA ILE A 15 8.22 -20.76 -5.09
C ILE A 15 7.98 -20.21 -3.69
N ILE A 16 6.94 -20.68 -3.02
CA ILE A 16 6.63 -20.35 -1.62
C ILE A 16 6.92 -21.54 -0.71
N CYS A 17 7.54 -21.27 0.45
CA CYS A 17 7.81 -22.28 1.48
C CYS A 17 6.88 -22.12 2.68
N ILE A 18 6.11 -23.17 2.98
CA ILE A 18 5.16 -23.22 4.11
C ILE A 18 5.36 -24.53 4.87
N ASN A 19 5.64 -24.44 6.17
CA ASN A 19 5.90 -25.60 7.05
C ASN A 19 7.02 -26.54 6.54
N GLY A 20 8.02 -25.99 5.85
CA GLY A 20 9.13 -26.75 5.24
C GLY A 20 8.83 -27.33 3.87
N GLU A 21 7.59 -27.22 3.37
CA GLU A 21 7.18 -27.72 2.06
C GLU A 21 7.22 -26.62 1.00
N HIS A 22 7.52 -26.98 -0.24
CA HIS A 22 7.68 -26.06 -1.38
C HIS A 22 6.51 -26.16 -2.35
N TYR A 23 5.95 -25.01 -2.74
CA TYR A 23 4.82 -24.92 -3.67
C TYR A 23 5.07 -23.86 -4.75
N LEU A 24 4.52 -24.07 -5.94
CA LEU A 24 4.32 -22.99 -6.89
C LEU A 24 3.28 -22.01 -6.33
N ASN A 25 3.63 -20.74 -6.29
CA ASN A 25 2.81 -19.71 -5.66
C ASN A 25 1.77 -19.12 -6.64
N PHE A 26 0.61 -19.78 -6.73
CA PHE A 26 -0.55 -19.28 -7.50
C PHE A 26 -1.51 -18.41 -6.66
N SER A 27 -1.14 -18.04 -5.44
CA SER A 27 -1.99 -17.26 -4.53
C SER A 27 -1.47 -15.85 -4.25
N SER A 28 -0.34 -15.46 -4.86
CA SER A 28 0.23 -14.13 -4.77
C SER A 28 -0.50 -13.12 -5.64
N ASN A 29 -0.43 -11.83 -5.25
CA ASN A 29 -0.86 -10.70 -6.07
C ASN A 29 0.32 -10.00 -6.78
N ASP A 30 1.53 -10.57 -6.74
CA ASP A 30 2.70 -10.03 -7.44
C ASP A 30 2.67 -10.41 -8.93
N TYR A 31 1.70 -9.88 -9.66
CA TYR A 31 1.42 -10.26 -11.06
C TYR A 31 2.56 -9.97 -12.03
N LEU A 32 3.41 -8.99 -11.71
CA LEU A 32 4.51 -8.53 -12.56
C LEU A 32 5.89 -8.95 -12.01
N GLY A 33 5.94 -9.69 -10.90
CA GLY A 33 7.20 -10.09 -10.26
C GLY A 33 8.02 -8.92 -9.69
N MET A 34 7.38 -7.78 -9.41
CA MET A 34 8.07 -6.55 -9.03
C MET A 34 8.65 -6.61 -7.61
N ARG A 35 8.17 -7.52 -6.76
CA ARG A 35 8.67 -7.68 -5.39
C ARG A 35 10.15 -8.09 -5.34
N GLN A 36 10.61 -8.86 -6.33
CA GLN A 36 12.00 -9.34 -6.42
C GLN A 36 12.80 -8.62 -7.52
N HIS A 37 12.20 -7.64 -8.20
CA HIS A 37 12.86 -6.90 -9.26
C HIS A 37 14.05 -6.09 -8.69
N GLU A 38 15.26 -6.37 -9.16
CA GLU A 38 16.51 -5.81 -8.62
C GLU A 38 16.49 -4.28 -8.57
N GLY A 39 15.97 -3.62 -9.60
CA GLY A 39 15.85 -2.16 -9.63
C GLY A 39 14.95 -1.60 -8.52
N VAL A 40 13.87 -2.30 -8.15
CA VAL A 40 12.98 -1.84 -7.06
C VAL A 40 13.66 -2.01 -5.71
N LEU A 41 14.33 -3.15 -5.52
CA LEU A 41 15.07 -3.43 -4.29
C LEU A 41 16.20 -2.41 -4.10
N GLN A 42 16.93 -2.08 -5.17
CA GLN A 42 18.00 -1.10 -5.13
C GLN A 42 17.48 0.31 -4.80
N SER A 43 16.41 0.77 -5.48
CA SER A 43 15.79 2.07 -5.16
C SER A 43 15.25 2.13 -3.73
N TRP A 44 14.79 1.01 -3.17
CA TRP A 44 14.38 0.94 -1.77
C TRP A 44 15.56 1.18 -0.81
N VAL A 45 16.71 0.54 -1.04
CA VAL A 45 17.93 0.74 -0.23
C VAL A 45 18.41 2.18 -0.31
N GLU A 46 18.43 2.76 -1.52
CA GLU A 46 18.81 4.16 -1.73
C GLU A 46 17.84 5.12 -1.03
N GLY A 47 16.54 4.87 -1.14
CA GLY A 47 15.51 5.64 -0.46
C GLY A 47 15.66 5.61 1.06
N LEU A 48 15.98 4.46 1.65
CA LEU A 48 16.27 4.34 3.08
C LEU A 48 17.49 5.17 3.50
N ALA A 49 18.56 5.17 2.70
CA ALA A 49 19.75 5.96 2.98
C ALA A 49 19.47 7.47 2.89
N GLN A 50 18.59 7.90 1.97
CA GLN A 50 18.29 9.31 1.74
C GLN A 50 17.21 9.87 2.68
N PHE A 51 16.13 9.13 2.93
CA PHE A 51 14.93 9.60 3.62
C PHE A 51 14.71 8.94 4.99
N GLY A 52 15.46 7.87 5.31
CA GLY A 52 15.24 7.07 6.51
C GLY A 52 14.07 6.11 6.40
N GLY A 53 13.83 5.34 7.47
CA GLY A 53 12.79 4.31 7.53
C GLY A 53 11.36 4.81 7.80
N GLY A 54 11.17 6.12 7.96
CA GLY A 54 9.86 6.71 8.24
C GLY A 54 9.86 8.23 8.06
N SER A 55 8.68 8.80 7.80
CA SER A 55 8.50 10.23 7.51
C SER A 55 8.66 11.16 8.73
N GLY A 56 8.65 10.62 9.95
CA GLY A 56 8.76 11.40 11.20
C GLY A 56 7.48 12.13 11.64
N ALA A 57 6.56 12.43 10.73
CA ALA A 57 5.26 13.06 11.04
C ALA A 57 4.22 12.78 9.93
N SER A 58 3.02 13.37 10.06
CA SER A 58 2.02 13.37 8.99
C SER A 58 2.42 14.33 7.85
N PRO A 59 1.89 14.14 6.63
CA PRO A 59 2.18 15.03 5.49
C PRO A 59 1.84 16.51 5.75
N LEU A 60 0.83 16.78 6.58
CA LEU A 60 0.40 18.14 6.91
C LEU A 60 1.28 18.86 7.94
N VAL A 61 2.26 18.17 8.55
CA VAL A 61 3.18 18.75 9.53
C VAL A 61 4.58 18.86 8.92
N THR A 62 5.33 17.76 8.91
CA THR A 62 6.70 17.70 8.35
C THR A 62 6.98 16.39 7.64
N GLY A 63 5.98 15.52 7.49
CA GLY A 63 6.15 14.17 6.94
C GLY A 63 6.05 14.07 5.43
N HIS A 64 5.84 15.18 4.72
CA HIS A 64 5.72 15.19 3.27
C HIS A 64 7.10 15.35 2.62
N THR A 65 7.74 14.24 2.28
CA THR A 65 9.10 14.22 1.72
C THR A 65 9.10 14.42 0.19
N GLN A 66 10.27 14.70 -0.39
CA GLN A 66 10.44 14.80 -1.84
C GLN A 66 10.03 13.53 -2.59
N ALA A 67 10.18 12.35 -1.98
CA ALA A 67 9.75 11.08 -2.57
C ALA A 67 8.23 10.99 -2.71
N HIS A 68 7.48 11.51 -1.73
CA HIS A 68 6.01 11.55 -1.80
C HIS A 68 5.57 12.47 -2.94
N LEU A 69 6.08 13.69 -2.99
CA LEU A 69 5.76 14.67 -4.03
C LEU A 69 6.07 14.14 -5.44
N ALA A 70 7.23 13.50 -5.62
CA ALA A 70 7.63 12.92 -6.90
C ALA A 70 6.69 11.78 -7.33
N LEU A 71 6.29 10.91 -6.39
CA LEU A 71 5.38 9.80 -6.67
C LEU A 71 3.95 10.30 -6.99
N GLU A 72 3.45 11.31 -6.29
CA GLU A 72 2.16 11.94 -6.60
C GLU A 72 2.13 12.51 -8.02
N ALA A 73 3.17 13.26 -8.40
CA ALA A 73 3.30 13.82 -9.74
C ALA A 73 3.37 12.71 -10.81
N TYR A 74 4.18 11.67 -10.57
CA TYR A 74 4.31 10.54 -11.50
C TYR A 74 2.99 9.79 -11.70
N ILE A 75 2.24 9.55 -10.62
CA ILE A 75 0.93 8.87 -10.71
C ILE A 75 -0.11 9.76 -11.42
N ALA A 76 -0.15 11.05 -11.10
CA ALA A 76 -1.09 11.99 -11.72
C ALA A 76 -0.86 12.07 -13.24
N ASP A 77 0.40 12.18 -13.67
CA ASP A 77 0.78 12.19 -15.09
C ASP A 77 0.43 10.85 -15.77
N GLY A 78 0.87 9.73 -15.20
CA GLY A 78 0.64 8.39 -15.77
C GLY A 78 -0.84 7.99 -15.89
N LEU A 79 -1.71 8.56 -15.05
CA LEU A 79 -3.16 8.34 -15.09
C LEU A 79 -3.93 9.45 -15.81
N ASN A 80 -3.26 10.49 -16.31
CA ASN A 80 -3.86 11.69 -16.88
C ASN A 80 -4.93 12.28 -15.94
N ARG A 81 -4.51 12.67 -14.74
CA ARG A 81 -5.32 13.29 -13.69
C ARG A 81 -4.65 14.57 -13.20
N GLU A 82 -5.46 15.51 -12.71
CA GLU A 82 -4.96 16.81 -12.23
C GLU A 82 -4.11 16.69 -10.95
N ALA A 83 -4.38 15.68 -10.12
CA ALA A 83 -3.66 15.44 -8.88
C ALA A 83 -3.76 13.96 -8.46
N ALA A 84 -2.82 13.54 -7.61
CA ALA A 84 -2.86 12.28 -6.87
C ALA A 84 -2.54 12.55 -5.39
N LEU A 85 -3.08 11.74 -4.50
CA LEU A 85 -2.81 11.79 -3.06
C LEU A 85 -2.42 10.40 -2.56
N LEU A 86 -1.36 10.32 -1.76
CA LEU A 86 -0.88 9.05 -1.22
C LEU A 86 -1.58 8.66 0.09
N PHE A 87 -1.89 7.36 0.20
CA PHE A 87 -2.36 6.71 1.42
C PHE A 87 -1.53 5.45 1.67
N ASN A 88 -1.40 5.03 2.93
CA ASN A 88 -0.62 3.85 3.30
C ASN A 88 -1.23 2.51 2.84
N SER A 89 -2.51 2.50 2.41
CA SER A 89 -3.18 1.34 1.83
C SER A 89 -4.41 1.76 1.04
N GLY A 90 -4.85 0.92 0.09
CA GLY A 90 -6.11 1.13 -0.64
C GLY A 90 -7.35 1.09 0.28
N PHE A 91 -7.30 0.34 1.37
CA PHE A 91 -8.37 0.33 2.38
C PHE A 91 -8.51 1.70 3.05
N ALA A 92 -7.40 2.30 3.49
CA ALA A 92 -7.39 3.63 4.10
C ALA A 92 -7.84 4.72 3.10
N ALA A 93 -7.39 4.64 1.85
CA ALA A 93 -7.81 5.57 0.79
C ALA A 93 -9.34 5.54 0.59
N ASN A 94 -9.92 4.34 0.44
CA ASN A 94 -11.36 4.19 0.26
C ASN A 94 -12.16 4.66 1.47
N GLN A 95 -11.69 4.37 2.69
CA GLN A 95 -12.36 4.83 3.90
C GLN A 95 -12.33 6.36 3.99
N ALA A 96 -11.16 6.98 3.76
CA ALA A 96 -10.99 8.43 3.79
C ALA A 96 -11.87 9.12 2.75
N LEU A 97 -11.92 8.59 1.52
CA LEU A 97 -12.79 9.06 0.44
C LEU A 97 -14.25 9.05 0.88
N CYS A 98 -14.73 7.91 1.42
CA CYS A 98 -16.11 7.78 1.85
C CYS A 98 -16.47 8.74 2.99
N MET A 99 -15.59 8.87 3.99
CA MET A 99 -15.82 9.76 5.12
C MET A 99 -15.80 11.24 4.72
N ALA A 100 -14.93 11.63 3.79
CA ALA A 100 -14.79 13.01 3.35
C ALA A 100 -15.92 13.45 2.41
N LEU A 101 -16.35 12.58 1.49
CA LEU A 101 -17.31 12.94 0.45
C LEU A 101 -18.76 12.50 0.75
N PHE A 102 -18.98 11.53 1.65
CA PHE A 102 -20.31 11.03 2.01
C PHE A 102 -20.61 11.08 3.53
N PRO A 103 -20.52 12.25 4.18
CA PRO A 103 -20.61 12.38 5.64
C PRO A 103 -21.96 11.93 6.25
N HIS A 104 -23.03 11.87 5.46
CA HIS A 104 -24.38 11.53 5.93
C HIS A 104 -24.76 10.04 5.83
N MET A 105 -23.89 9.17 5.30
CA MET A 105 -24.18 7.72 5.19
C MET A 105 -23.95 6.94 6.50
N SER A 106 -23.51 7.62 7.56
CA SER A 106 -23.09 7.04 8.85
C SER A 106 -24.21 6.84 9.88
N HIS A 107 -25.48 7.18 9.57
CA HIS A 107 -26.60 7.01 10.49
C HIS A 107 -27.79 6.33 9.82
N PRO A 108 -28.19 5.10 10.24
CA PRO A 108 -29.57 4.69 10.07
C PRO A 108 -30.42 5.64 10.93
N ASN A 109 -31.37 6.29 10.27
CA ASN A 109 -32.40 7.13 10.86
C ASN A 109 -32.99 6.47 12.12
N LYS A 110 -32.66 6.98 13.32
CA LYS A 110 -33.42 6.69 14.53
C LYS A 110 -34.70 7.53 14.50
N SER A 111 -35.61 7.20 13.59
CA SER A 111 -37.00 7.66 13.66
C SER A 111 -37.94 6.46 13.50
N ALA A 112 -38.19 5.79 14.62
CA ALA A 112 -39.46 5.10 14.85
C ALA A 112 -39.93 5.58 16.23
N ARG A 113 -40.80 6.60 16.20
CA ARG A 113 -41.82 6.75 17.23
C ARG A 113 -42.89 5.70 16.96
#